data_AF-A0A9C9GFB5-F1
#
_entry.id   AF-A0A9C9GFB5-F1
#
_cell.length_a   1.000
_cell.length_b   1.000
_cell.length_c   1.000
_cell.angle_alpha   90.00
_cell.angle_beta   90.00
_cell.angle_gamma   90.00
#
_symmetry.space_group_name_H-M   'P 1'
#
loop_
_entity.id
_entity.type
_entity.pdbx_description
1 polymer ?
#
loop_
_entity_poly.entity_id
_entity_poly.type
_entity_poly.pdbx_seq_one_letter_code
_entity_poly.pdbx_strand_id
1 'polypeptide(L)'
;MNIPTAFVIVGIMIYKEMLTRTGVIADLTGLVLGMGIPVIVLIALISFIVGMLTGDNSASVAILFPVFLPLLPAGGYVYTAYLAFLYTGSTAGHIISPAHPCFSLTKEYYRADTGKIAMLILPLLAVVMTAGFLITALFGWY
;
A
#
# COMPACT_ATOMS: atom_id res chain seq x y z
N MET A 1 4.28 -4.27 -25.35
CA MET A 1 4.84 -3.53 -24.20
C MET A 1 4.62 -2.05 -24.49
N ASN A 2 3.79 -1.36 -23.71
CA ASN A 2 3.46 0.03 -23.97
C ASN A 2 4.65 0.91 -23.56
N ILE A 3 5.15 1.77 -24.45
CA ILE A 3 6.25 2.72 -24.20
C ILE A 3 6.14 3.44 -22.83
N PRO A 4 4.97 3.93 -22.37
CA PRO A 4 4.87 4.56 -21.05
C PRO A 4 5.21 3.62 -19.89
N THR A 5 4.84 2.34 -19.94
CA THR A 5 5.14 1.38 -18.87
C THR A 5 6.63 1.07 -18.75
N ALA A 6 7.35 1.07 -19.87
CA ALA A 6 8.80 0.87 -19.86
C ALA A 6 9.52 2.02 -19.12
N PHE A 7 9.05 3.25 -19.33
CA PHE A 7 9.60 4.43 -18.65
C PHE A 7 9.37 4.39 -17.14
N VAL A 8 8.17 3.95 -16.72
CA VAL A 8 7.82 3.76 -15.32
C VAL A 8 8.73 2.72 -14.67
N ILE A 9 8.97 1.58 -15.32
CA ILE A 9 9.86 0.52 -14.80
C ILE A 9 11.28 1.06 -14.58
N VAL A 10 11.84 1.79 -15.55
CA VAL A 10 13.18 2.39 -15.42
C VAL A 10 13.22 3.37 -14.25
N GLY A 11 12.20 4.22 -14.10
CA GLY A 11 12.09 5.14 -12.98
C GLY A 11 12.06 4.43 -11.62
N ILE A 12 11.28 3.34 -11.50
CA ILE A 12 11.21 2.54 -10.27
C ILE A 12 12.57 1.93 -9.92
N MET A 13 13.30 1.43 -10.91
CA MET A 13 14.62 0.83 -10.70
C MET A 13 15.65 1.87 -10.23
N ILE A 14 15.61 3.08 -10.80
CA ILE A 14 16.46 4.20 -10.33
C ILE A 14 16.08 4.60 -8.90
N TYR A 15 14.79 4.72 -8.60
CA TYR A 15 14.31 5.04 -7.26
C TYR A 15 14.76 4.01 -6.22
N LYS A 16 14.62 2.71 -6.54
CA LYS A 16 15.12 1.61 -5.71
C LYS A 16 16.62 1.75 -5.42
N GLU A 17 17.42 2.04 -6.43
CA GLU A 17 18.87 2.21 -6.28
C GLU A 17 19.20 3.44 -5.41
N MET A 18 18.49 4.56 -5.59
CA MET A 18 18.65 5.75 -4.75
C MET A 18 18.33 5.46 -3.28
N LEU A 19 17.24 4.75 -2.99
CA LEU A 19 16.89 4.34 -1.62
C LEU A 19 17.97 3.45 -1.00
N THR A 20 18.54 2.54 -1.80
CA THR A 20 19.59 1.61 -1.34
C THR A 20 20.89 2.35 -1.06
N ARG A 21 21.29 3.31 -1.91
CA ARG A 21 22.53 4.07 -1.76
C ARG A 21 22.47 5.15 -0.69
N THR A 22 21.31 5.75 -0.47
CA THR A 22 21.14 6.79 0.55
C THR A 22 21.12 6.25 1.98
N GLY A 23 20.99 4.93 2.17
CA GLY A 23 20.92 4.31 3.49
C GLY A 23 19.63 4.58 4.25
N VAL A 24 18.68 5.33 3.66
CA VAL A 24 17.39 5.69 4.27
C VAL A 24 16.61 4.45 4.73
N ILE A 25 16.73 3.35 4.01
CA ILE A 25 16.12 2.06 4.38
C ILE A 25 16.70 1.53 5.69
N ALA A 26 18.03 1.61 5.89
CA ALA A 26 18.69 1.13 7.10
C ALA A 26 18.30 2.00 8.31
N ASP A 27 18.24 3.32 8.13
CA ASP A 27 17.78 4.25 9.16
C ASP A 27 16.31 4.00 9.52
N LEU A 28 15.43 3.83 8.53
CA LEU A 28 14.01 3.51 8.75
C LEU A 28 13.86 2.19 9.50
N THR A 29 14.62 1.17 9.14
CA THR A 29 14.59 -0.14 9.82
C THR A 29 15.05 0.01 11.27
N GLY A 30 16.12 0.78 11.52
CA GLY A 30 16.61 1.10 12.87
C GLY A 30 15.58 1.88 13.70
N LEU A 31 14.88 2.83 13.09
CA LEU A 31 13.81 3.61 13.73
C LEU A 31 12.62 2.72 14.11
N VAL A 32 12.18 1.84 13.21
CA VAL A 32 11.07 0.92 13.44
C VAL A 32 11.39 -0.09 14.53
N LEU A 33 12.60 -0.67 14.50
CA LEU A 33 13.06 -1.59 15.54
C LEU A 33 13.25 -0.88 16.89
N GLY A 34 13.76 0.36 16.89
CA GLY A 34 13.96 1.16 18.09
C GLY A 34 12.66 1.63 18.74
N MET A 35 11.59 1.82 17.96
CA MET A 35 10.26 2.17 18.46
C MET A 35 9.44 0.95 18.91
N GLY A 36 9.88 -0.27 18.62
CA GLY A 36 9.13 -1.50 18.90
C GLY A 36 7.80 -1.61 18.11
N ILE A 37 7.63 -0.83 17.04
CA ILE A 37 6.42 -0.86 16.21
C ILE A 37 6.51 -2.06 15.27
N PRO A 38 5.47 -2.91 15.21
CA PRO A 38 5.47 -4.05 14.30
C PRO A 38 5.33 -3.57 12.84
N VAL A 39 6.19 -4.09 11.95
CA VAL A 39 6.27 -3.72 10.53
C VAL A 39 4.92 -3.77 9.81
N ILE A 40 4.05 -4.69 10.21
CA ILE A 40 2.69 -4.84 9.68
C ILE A 40 1.83 -3.57 9.82
N VAL A 41 1.97 -2.84 10.93
CA VAL A 41 1.20 -1.59 11.17
C VAL A 41 1.70 -0.49 10.26
N LEU A 42 3.01 -0.44 10.03
CA LEU A 42 3.63 0.51 9.11
C LEU A 42 3.17 0.25 7.67
N ILE A 43 3.14 -1.03 7.25
CA ILE A 43 2.62 -1.43 5.94
C ILE A 43 1.16 -1.00 5.79
N ALA A 44 0.31 -1.25 6.78
CA ALA A 44 -1.10 -0.85 6.73
C ALA A 44 -1.26 0.67 6.55
N LEU A 45 -0.61 1.46 7.40
CA LEU A 45 -0.75 2.93 7.40
C LEU A 45 -0.15 3.56 6.15
N ILE A 46 1.10 3.24 5.82
CA ILE A 46 1.79 3.86 4.68
C ILE A 46 1.14 3.43 3.37
N SER A 47 0.79 2.16 3.20
CA SER A 47 0.16 1.70 1.95
C SER A 47 -1.19 2.34 1.75
N PHE A 48 -1.98 2.51 2.81
CA PHE A 48 -3.27 3.19 2.75
C PHE A 48 -3.13 4.67 2.38
N ILE A 49 -2.20 5.39 3.01
CA ILE A 49 -1.95 6.82 2.73
C ILE A 49 -1.45 7.00 1.30
N VAL A 50 -0.46 6.22 0.87
CA VAL A 50 0.09 6.31 -0.49
C VAL A 50 -0.97 5.92 -1.53
N GLY A 51 -1.75 4.87 -1.28
CA GLY A 51 -2.89 4.49 -2.10
C GLY A 51 -3.92 5.61 -2.26
N MET A 52 -4.24 6.29 -1.15
CA MET A 52 -5.18 7.41 -1.14
C MET A 52 -4.64 8.63 -1.91
N LEU A 53 -3.37 8.98 -1.72
CA LEU A 53 -2.76 10.15 -2.36
C LEU A 53 -2.53 9.95 -3.85
N THR A 54 -2.12 8.75 -4.25
CA THR A 54 -1.77 8.45 -5.64
C THR A 54 -3.01 8.29 -6.51
N GLY A 55 -4.11 7.77 -5.94
CA GLY A 55 -5.35 7.57 -6.70
C GLY A 55 -5.22 6.55 -7.83
N ASP A 56 -4.09 5.85 -7.95
CA ASP A 56 -3.85 4.70 -8.83
C ASP A 56 -3.13 3.59 -8.07
N ASN A 57 -3.68 2.37 -8.12
CA ASN A 57 -3.12 1.26 -7.37
C ASN A 57 -1.76 0.80 -7.94
N SER A 58 -1.59 0.79 -9.26
CA SER A 58 -0.33 0.34 -9.88
C SER A 58 0.84 1.26 -9.54
N ALA A 59 0.60 2.57 -9.57
CA ALA A 59 1.58 3.59 -9.22
C ALA A 59 1.91 3.57 -7.72
N SER A 60 0.91 3.35 -6.86
CA SER A 60 1.12 3.22 -5.42
C SER A 60 2.00 2.03 -5.08
N VAL A 61 1.69 0.86 -5.66
CA VAL A 61 2.46 -0.38 -5.47
C VAL A 61 3.89 -0.24 -5.98
N ALA A 62 4.07 0.42 -7.13
CA ALA A 62 5.38 0.71 -7.70
C ALA A 62 6.29 1.53 -6.76
N ILE A 63 5.72 2.43 -5.95
CA ILE A 63 6.45 3.23 -4.96
C ILE A 63 6.70 2.43 -3.68
N LEU A 64 5.68 1.72 -3.19
CA LEU A 64 5.72 1.03 -1.90
C LEU A 64 6.63 -0.21 -1.90
N PHE A 65 6.66 -0.97 -2.99
CA PHE A 65 7.46 -2.19 -3.10
C PHE A 65 8.96 -1.97 -2.84
N PRO A 66 9.68 -1.06 -3.51
CA PRO A 66 11.10 -0.85 -3.27
C PRO A 66 11.40 -0.32 -1.85
N VAL A 67 10.43 0.36 -1.21
CA VAL A 67 10.56 0.84 0.17
C VAL A 67 10.44 -0.30 1.18
N PHE A 68 9.47 -1.18 1.01
CA PHE A 68 9.17 -2.23 1.99
C PHE A 68 9.91 -3.55 1.75
N LEU A 69 10.30 -3.88 0.52
CA LEU A 69 11.10 -5.07 0.19
C LEU A 69 12.25 -5.35 1.16
N PRO A 70 13.10 -4.37 1.49
CA PRO A 70 14.24 -4.60 2.39
C PRO A 70 13.87 -4.68 3.87
N LEU A 71 12.68 -4.20 4.27
CA LEU A 71 12.18 -4.28 5.65
C LEU A 71 11.50 -5.62 5.93
N LEU A 72 11.18 -6.39 4.89
CA LEU A 72 10.44 -7.63 4.98
C LEU A 72 11.38 -8.82 5.23
N PRO A 73 10.99 -9.81 6.05
CA PRO A 73 11.76 -11.02 6.22
C PRO A 73 11.91 -11.74 4.87
N ALA A 74 13.14 -12.14 4.53
CA ALA A 74 13.44 -12.72 3.24
C ALA A 74 13.00 -14.19 3.16
N GLY A 75 12.13 -14.49 2.18
CA GLY A 75 11.72 -15.86 1.83
C GLY A 75 10.51 -16.40 2.61
N GLY A 76 9.89 -17.44 2.05
CA GLY A 76 8.74 -18.14 2.64
C GLY A 76 7.37 -17.52 2.37
N TYR A 77 6.32 -18.18 2.87
CA TYR A 77 4.92 -17.74 2.73
C TYR A 77 4.61 -16.43 3.47
N VAL A 78 5.41 -16.11 4.50
CA VAL A 78 5.32 -14.87 5.27
C VAL A 78 5.58 -13.67 4.37
N TYR A 79 6.64 -13.71 3.54
CA TYR A 79 7.00 -12.63 2.63
C TYR A 79 5.87 -12.31 1.63
N THR A 80 5.27 -13.34 1.02
CA THR A 80 4.18 -13.15 0.07
C THR A 80 2.91 -12.63 0.74
N ALA A 81 2.62 -13.06 1.98
CA ALA A 81 1.49 -12.56 2.74
C ALA A 81 1.62 -11.05 3.02
N TYR A 82 2.80 -10.58 3.42
CA TYR A 82 3.05 -9.15 3.64
C TYR A 82 2.91 -8.31 2.36
N LEU A 83 3.39 -8.80 1.22
CA LEU A 83 3.21 -8.12 -0.07
C LEU A 83 1.72 -8.06 -0.48
N ALA A 84 0.97 -9.14 -0.26
CA ALA A 84 -0.47 -9.17 -0.50
C ALA A 84 -1.21 -8.17 0.40
N PHE A 85 -0.77 -8.03 1.65
CA PHE A 85 -1.34 -7.06 2.59
C PHE A 85 -1.01 -5.62 2.22
N LEU A 86 0.23 -5.34 1.80
CA LEU A 86 0.63 -4.06 1.23
C LEU A 86 -0.26 -3.69 0.04
N TYR A 87 -0.45 -4.63 -0.89
CA TYR A 87 -1.34 -4.45 -2.04
C TYR A 87 -2.79 -4.17 -1.60
N THR A 88 -3.29 -4.90 -0.60
CA THR A 88 -4.63 -4.70 -0.06
C THR A 88 -4.79 -3.32 0.57
N GLY A 89 -3.79 -2.85 1.34
CA GLY A 89 -3.79 -1.51 1.93
C GLY A 89 -3.76 -0.40 0.89
N SER A 90 -2.93 -0.54 -0.13
CA SER A 90 -2.88 0.37 -1.28
C SER A 90 -4.25 0.43 -2.00
N THR A 91 -4.84 -0.73 -2.25
CA THR A 91 -6.16 -0.84 -2.89
C THR A 91 -7.25 -0.18 -2.05
N ALA A 92 -7.22 -0.39 -0.73
CA ALA A 92 -8.16 0.22 0.21
C ALA A 92 -8.09 1.76 0.18
N GLY A 93 -6.87 2.32 0.20
CA GLY A 93 -6.67 3.76 0.10
C GLY A 93 -7.11 4.33 -1.25
N HIS A 94 -6.78 3.63 -2.34
CA HIS A 94 -7.14 4.00 -3.70
C HIS A 94 -8.66 4.08 -3.92
N ILE A 95 -9.45 3.14 -3.38
CA ILE A 95 -10.91 3.11 -3.53
C ILE A 95 -11.60 4.27 -2.79
N ILE A 96 -11.08 4.66 -1.62
CA ILE A 96 -11.60 5.81 -0.87
C ILE A 96 -11.17 7.15 -1.48
N SER A 97 -10.11 7.16 -2.28
CA SER A 97 -9.54 8.40 -2.81
C SER A 97 -10.56 9.17 -3.65
N PRO A 98 -10.87 10.44 -3.30
CA PRO A 98 -11.75 11.28 -4.12
C PRO A 98 -11.10 11.67 -5.45
N ALA A 99 -9.79 11.45 -5.60
CA ALA A 99 -9.06 11.65 -6.86
C ALA A 99 -9.32 10.53 -7.88
N HIS A 100 -9.93 9.41 -7.47
CA HIS A 100 -10.21 8.32 -8.39
C HIS A 100 -11.44 8.62 -9.26
N PRO A 101 -11.33 8.57 -10.61
CA PRO A 101 -12.39 8.97 -11.52
C PRO A 101 -13.67 8.14 -11.38
N CYS A 102 -13.58 6.87 -10.96
CA CYS A 102 -14.77 6.07 -10.72
C CYS A 102 -15.60 6.60 -9.54
N PHE A 103 -14.96 7.21 -8.53
CA PHE A 103 -15.66 7.79 -7.39
C PHE A 103 -16.39 9.09 -7.78
N SER A 104 -15.74 9.95 -8.55
CA SER A 104 -16.35 11.20 -9.05
C SER A 104 -17.50 10.93 -10.02
N LEU A 105 -17.35 9.99 -10.95
CA LEU A 105 -18.41 9.58 -11.89
C LEU A 105 -19.60 8.96 -11.19
N THR A 106 -19.38 8.09 -10.20
CA THR A 106 -20.47 7.46 -9.43
C THR A 106 -21.23 8.52 -8.62
N LYS A 107 -20.51 9.46 -8.00
CA LYS A 107 -21.11 10.59 -7.29
C LYS A 107 -21.98 11.44 -8.21
N GLU A 108 -21.47 11.80 -9.39
CA GLU A 108 -22.17 12.66 -10.34
C GLU A 108 -23.40 11.95 -10.93
N TYR A 109 -23.28 10.66 -11.26
CA TYR A 109 -24.37 9.86 -11.80
C TYR A 109 -25.52 9.67 -10.81
N TYR A 110 -25.22 9.31 -9.56
CA TYR A 110 -26.24 9.06 -8.54
C TYR A 110 -26.62 10.31 -7.73
N ARG A 111 -25.98 11.46 -7.98
CA ARG A 111 -26.11 12.69 -7.18
C ARG A 111 -25.99 12.44 -5.67
N ALA A 112 -25.11 11.50 -5.32
CA ALA A 112 -25.02 10.96 -3.98
C ALA A 112 -24.11 11.81 -3.08
N ASP A 113 -24.42 11.82 -1.79
CA ASP A 113 -23.62 12.52 -0.78
C ASP A 113 -22.32 11.74 -0.51
N THR A 114 -21.17 12.42 -0.64
CA THR A 114 -19.86 11.80 -0.44
C THR A 114 -19.65 11.28 0.97
N GLY A 115 -20.23 11.94 1.97
CA GLY A 115 -20.17 11.49 3.36
C GLY A 115 -20.93 10.18 3.55
N LYS A 116 -22.09 10.01 2.92
CA LYS A 116 -22.86 8.76 2.97
C LYS A 116 -22.14 7.61 2.26
N ILE A 117 -21.52 7.88 1.11
CA ILE A 117 -20.71 6.88 0.40
C ILE A 117 -19.51 6.47 1.25
N ALA A 118 -18.79 7.44 1.81
CA ALA A 118 -17.65 7.16 2.68
C ALA A 118 -18.08 6.35 3.92
N MET A 119 -19.21 6.70 4.54
CA MET A 119 -19.74 5.99 5.70
C MET A 119 -20.14 4.54 5.38
N LEU A 120 -20.52 4.25 4.14
CA LEU A 120 -20.82 2.89 3.67
C LEU A 120 -19.55 2.09 3.32
N ILE A 121 -18.56 2.73 2.69
CA ILE A 121 -17.33 2.08 2.23
C ILE A 121 -16.33 1.85 3.38
N LEU A 122 -16.27 2.77 4.34
CA LEU A 122 -15.34 2.69 5.48
C LEU A 122 -15.46 1.37 6.28
N PRO A 123 -16.65 0.88 6.68
CA PRO A 123 -16.75 -0.39 7.41
C PRO A 123 -16.32 -1.58 6.55
N LEU A 124 -16.61 -1.56 5.24
CA LEU A 124 -16.16 -2.62 4.33
C LEU A 124 -14.63 -2.66 4.25
N LEU A 125 -13.98 -1.50 4.12
CA LEU A 125 -12.52 -1.42 4.10
C LEU A 125 -11.90 -1.82 5.44
N ALA A 126 -12.52 -1.48 6.56
CA ALA A 126 -12.10 -1.95 7.87
C ALA A 126 -12.14 -3.48 7.96
N VAL A 127 -13.20 -4.13 7.45
CA VAL A 127 -13.30 -5.60 7.38
C VAL A 127 -12.20 -6.18 6.49
N VAL A 128 -11.94 -5.60 5.32
CA VAL A 128 -10.88 -6.08 4.41
C VAL A 128 -9.49 -5.93 5.03
N MET A 129 -9.22 -4.80 5.68
CA MET A 129 -7.93 -4.55 6.33
C MET A 129 -7.71 -5.46 7.54
N THR A 130 -8.76 -5.69 8.35
CA THR A 130 -8.68 -6.62 9.49
C THR A 130 -8.53 -8.07 9.03
N ALA A 131 -9.24 -8.50 7.99
CA ALA A 131 -9.06 -9.82 7.39
C ALA A 131 -7.64 -10.00 6.83
N GLY A 132 -7.12 -9.00 6.10
CA GLY A 132 -5.74 -9.02 5.60
C GLY A 132 -4.70 -9.09 6.71
N PHE A 133 -4.92 -8.37 7.82
CA PHE A 133 -4.08 -8.42 9.01
C PHE A 133 -4.12 -9.82 9.67
N LEU A 134 -5.30 -10.43 9.80
CA LEU A 134 -5.43 -11.78 10.36
C LEU A 134 -4.74 -12.82 9.48
N ILE A 135 -4.90 -12.74 8.16
CA ILE A 135 -4.25 -13.64 7.22
C ILE A 135 -2.73 -13.53 7.34
N THR A 136 -2.19 -12.32 7.33
CA THR A 136 -0.74 -12.10 7.48
C THR A 136 -0.21 -12.55 8.84
N ALA A 137 -0.97 -12.32 9.92
CA ALA A 137 -0.62 -12.82 11.25
C ALA A 137 -0.62 -14.36 11.31
N LEU A 138 -1.58 -15.01 10.64
CA LEU A 138 -1.70 -16.47 10.60
C LEU A 138 -0.57 -17.12 9.80
N PHE A 139 -0.19 -16.53 8.66
CA PHE A 139 0.98 -16.98 7.90
C PHE A 139 2.29 -16.65 8.60
N GLY A 140 2.38 -15.55 9.35
CA GLY A 140 3.56 -15.18 10.13
C GLY A 140 3.84 -16.05 11.36
N TRP A 141 2.88 -16.89 11.77
CA TRP A 141 3.03 -17.84 12.89
C TRP A 141 3.57 -19.22 12.46
N TYR A 142 3.58 -19.52 11.16
CA TYR A 142 4.10 -20.76 10.56
C TYR A 142 5.47 -20.53 9.91
#